data_AF-A0A835QJV8-F1
#
_entry.id   AF-A0A835QJV8-F1
#
_cell.length_a   1.000
_cell.length_b   1.000
_cell.length_c   1.000
_cell.angle_alpha   90.00
_cell.angle_beta   90.00
_cell.angle_gamma   90.00
#
_symmetry.space_group_name_H-M   'P 1'
#
loop_
_entity.id
_entity.type
_entity.pdbx_description
1 polymer ?
#
loop_
_entity_poly.entity_id
_entity_poly.type
_entity_poly.pdbx_seq_one_letter_code
_entity_poly.pdbx_strand_id
1 'polypeptide(L)'
;MYRRLTKNPNYYNLQGVSHRHLSDHLSDLIENTLNNLESSKCIIIEEDVYLKPSNLGLIASYYYISYTSIERFSTSLSTKTKMKGLLEILASASEYAQLPIRPGEEDQIRKLIHHQRFSFENPKCSDPHVKANALLQAHFSRHTIVGNLAVDQREVLLSAHRLLQAMVDVISSNGWLSLALLAMEMCQMITQGMWERDSMLLQLPHFTKDLAKRCQENPGRAIETVFDLVEMDDEERRELLQMTDSQMLDIARFCNRFPNIDMTYEVLDADDIQPGEDATLLVTLERDLEGRSEVGPVDAPRFPKPKEEGWWLVVGDSSNNQLLAIKRVSLQRRAKVKLVFAVPKDVGKKSLVIYFMCDSYLGCDQEYNFTVDVKEPK
;
A
#
# COMPACT_ATOMS: atom_id res chain seq x y z
N MET A 1 11.86 -7.98 -31.70
CA MET A 1 13.24 -7.48 -31.86
C MET A 1 14.06 -8.32 -32.82
N TYR A 2 14.33 -9.60 -32.56
CA TYR A 2 15.22 -10.47 -33.35
C TYR A 2 15.10 -10.36 -34.88
N ARG A 3 13.88 -10.45 -35.44
CA ARG A 3 13.63 -10.32 -36.90
C ARG A 3 13.99 -8.97 -37.51
N ARG A 4 14.13 -7.90 -36.71
CA ARG A 4 14.46 -6.54 -37.15
C ARG A 4 15.95 -6.27 -37.17
N LEU A 5 16.75 -7.00 -36.38
CA LEU A 5 18.21 -6.83 -36.31
C LEU A 5 18.86 -6.99 -37.68
N THR A 6 18.40 -7.94 -38.50
CA THR A 6 18.93 -8.14 -39.86
C THR A 6 18.39 -7.15 -40.89
N LYS A 7 17.23 -6.54 -40.63
CA LYS A 7 16.57 -5.62 -41.56
C LYS A 7 17.02 -4.17 -41.40
N ASN A 8 17.45 -3.78 -40.20
CA ASN A 8 17.96 -2.45 -39.93
C ASN A 8 19.04 -2.50 -38.82
N PRO A 9 20.21 -3.12 -39.09
CA PRO A 9 21.24 -3.38 -38.08
C PRO A 9 21.78 -2.10 -37.43
N ASN A 10 22.00 -1.04 -38.23
CA ASN A 10 22.55 0.23 -37.75
C ASN A 10 21.66 0.89 -36.69
N TYR A 11 20.33 0.72 -36.78
CA TYR A 11 19.40 1.23 -35.77
C TYR A 11 19.61 0.61 -34.38
N TYR A 12 20.07 -0.64 -34.34
CA TYR A 12 20.35 -1.37 -33.10
C TYR A 12 21.84 -1.39 -32.76
N ASN A 13 22.66 -0.56 -33.41
CA ASN A 13 24.12 -0.52 -33.26
C ASN A 13 24.85 -1.81 -33.65
N LEU A 14 24.29 -2.62 -34.56
CA LEU A 14 25.01 -3.77 -35.11
C LEU A 14 25.92 -3.34 -36.26
N GLN A 15 27.16 -3.80 -36.24
CA GLN A 15 28.15 -3.56 -37.30
C GLN A 15 27.97 -4.48 -38.52
N GLY A 16 27.13 -5.51 -38.41
CA GLY A 16 26.88 -6.47 -39.48
C GLY A 16 25.69 -7.39 -39.20
N VAL A 17 25.33 -8.21 -40.18
CA VAL A 17 24.15 -9.10 -40.13
C VAL A 17 24.50 -10.57 -40.28
N SER A 18 25.79 -10.93 -40.20
CA SER A 18 26.19 -12.33 -40.19
C SER A 18 25.72 -13.02 -38.92
N HIS A 19 25.63 -14.35 -38.94
CA HIS A 19 25.29 -15.14 -37.75
C HIS A 19 26.15 -14.80 -36.53
N ARG A 20 27.45 -14.54 -36.75
CA ARG A 20 28.38 -14.13 -35.68
C ARG A 20 28.01 -12.76 -35.10
N HIS A 21 27.83 -11.74 -35.93
CA HIS A 21 27.44 -10.40 -35.45
C HIS A 21 26.13 -10.41 -34.66
N LEU A 22 25.15 -11.20 -35.10
CA LEU A 22 23.87 -11.34 -34.40
C LEU A 22 24.03 -12.09 -33.07
N SER A 23 24.81 -13.17 -33.05
CA SER A 23 25.07 -13.95 -31.84
C SER A 23 25.80 -13.12 -30.80
N ASP A 24 26.90 -12.47 -31.18
CA ASP A 24 27.73 -11.66 -30.28
C ASP A 24 26.87 -10.51 -29.68
N HIS A 25 26.11 -9.79 -30.51
CA HIS A 25 25.23 -8.72 -30.02
C HIS A 25 24.14 -9.21 -29.05
N LEU A 26 23.53 -10.37 -29.32
CA LEU A 26 22.51 -10.93 -28.44
C LEU A 26 23.11 -11.45 -27.13
N SER A 27 24.29 -12.06 -27.18
CA SER A 27 25.04 -12.47 -26.00
C SER A 27 25.36 -11.26 -25.13
N ASP A 28 25.93 -10.20 -25.70
CA ASP A 28 26.23 -8.96 -24.99
C ASP A 28 24.96 -8.33 -24.37
N LEU A 29 23.85 -8.32 -25.11
CA LEU A 29 22.59 -7.77 -24.61
C LEU A 29 22.04 -8.59 -23.44
N ILE A 30 22.08 -9.92 -23.53
CA ILE A 30 21.62 -10.82 -22.47
C ILE A 30 22.52 -10.65 -21.25
N GLU A 31 23.84 -10.70 -21.42
CA GLU A 31 24.82 -10.57 -20.34
C GLU A 31 24.68 -9.22 -19.61
N ASN A 32 24.60 -8.11 -20.35
CA ASN A 32 24.36 -6.79 -19.75
C ASN A 32 23.02 -6.72 -19.00
N THR A 33 21.97 -7.34 -19.54
CA THR A 33 20.65 -7.35 -18.88
C THR A 33 20.67 -8.18 -17.60
N LEU A 34 21.31 -9.35 -17.62
CA LEU A 34 21.46 -10.22 -16.45
C LEU A 34 22.32 -9.54 -15.39
N ASN A 35 23.43 -8.93 -15.76
CA ASN A 35 24.31 -8.18 -14.85
C ASN A 35 23.56 -7.01 -14.17
N ASN A 36 22.70 -6.30 -14.92
CA ASN A 36 21.86 -5.23 -14.35
C ASN A 36 20.83 -5.80 -13.35
N LEU A 37 20.15 -6.90 -13.71
CA LEU A 37 19.15 -7.52 -12.84
C LEU A 37 19.78 -8.12 -11.57
N GLU A 38 20.96 -8.70 -11.68
CA GLU A 38 21.72 -9.24 -10.55
C GLU A 38 22.23 -8.11 -9.64
N SER A 39 22.78 -7.02 -10.22
CA SER A 39 23.21 -5.83 -9.47
C SER A 39 22.06 -5.19 -8.69
N SER A 40 20.87 -5.17 -9.28
CA SER A 40 19.63 -4.73 -8.61
C SER A 40 19.01 -5.81 -7.71
N LYS A 41 19.71 -6.91 -7.47
CA LYS A 41 19.31 -8.05 -6.62
C LYS A 41 17.96 -8.64 -6.99
N CYS A 42 17.56 -8.60 -8.26
CA CYS A 42 16.30 -9.16 -8.75
C CYS A 42 16.44 -10.63 -9.19
N ILE A 43 17.64 -11.04 -9.56
CA ILE A 43 17.98 -12.43 -9.88
C ILE A 43 19.27 -12.83 -9.16
N ILE A 44 19.51 -14.13 -9.09
CA ILE A 44 20.75 -14.75 -8.61
C ILE A 44 21.28 -15.60 -9.77
N ILE A 45 22.55 -15.42 -10.12
CA ILE A 45 23.25 -16.23 -11.12
C ILE A 45 24.11 -17.27 -10.37
N GLU A 46 23.82 -18.55 -10.57
CA GLU A 46 24.57 -19.67 -9.99
C GLU A 46 25.37 -20.39 -11.09
N GLU A 47 26.64 -20.70 -10.80
CA GLU A 47 27.55 -21.41 -11.71
C GLU A 47 27.64 -20.78 -13.12
N ASP A 48 27.49 -19.45 -13.21
CA ASP A 48 27.50 -18.65 -14.44
C ASP A 48 26.45 -19.06 -15.51
N VAL A 49 25.48 -19.91 -15.15
CA VAL A 49 24.51 -20.47 -16.10
C VAL A 49 23.08 -20.55 -15.54
N TYR A 50 22.91 -20.86 -14.26
CA TYR A 50 21.59 -21.08 -13.67
C TYR A 50 21.02 -19.78 -13.08
N LEU A 51 19.83 -19.41 -13.54
CA LEU A 51 19.14 -18.21 -13.08
C LEU A 51 18.05 -18.57 -12.07
N LYS A 52 18.07 -17.92 -10.92
CA LYS A 52 16.98 -18.00 -9.92
C LYS A 52 16.40 -16.61 -9.65
N PRO A 53 15.07 -16.45 -9.58
CA PRO A 53 14.48 -15.19 -9.17
C PRO A 53 14.75 -14.96 -7.69
N SER A 54 15.14 -13.74 -7.33
CA SER A 54 15.15 -13.32 -5.92
C SER A 54 13.76 -12.87 -5.49
N ASN A 55 13.59 -12.61 -4.20
CA ASN A 55 12.35 -12.03 -3.68
C ASN A 55 12.02 -10.65 -4.32
N LEU A 56 13.03 -9.80 -4.57
CA LEU A 56 12.81 -8.50 -5.23
C LEU A 56 12.37 -8.68 -6.69
N GLY A 57 12.93 -9.66 -7.40
CA GLY A 57 12.51 -9.98 -8.78
C GLY A 57 11.08 -10.52 -8.84
N LEU A 58 10.69 -11.36 -7.87
CA LEU A 58 9.33 -11.85 -7.74
C LEU A 58 8.35 -10.69 -7.48
N ILE A 59 8.68 -9.76 -6.58
CA ILE A 59 7.87 -8.56 -6.31
C ILE A 59 7.73 -7.71 -7.59
N ALA A 60 8.83 -7.42 -8.28
CA ALA A 60 8.82 -6.63 -9.51
C ALA A 60 7.89 -7.25 -10.58
N SER A 61 8.03 -8.56 -10.79
CA SER A 61 7.22 -9.31 -11.76
C SER A 61 5.75 -9.38 -11.36
N TYR A 62 5.45 -9.61 -10.08
CA TYR A 62 4.09 -9.80 -9.58
C TYR A 62 3.25 -8.52 -9.73
N TYR A 63 3.82 -7.36 -9.40
CA TYR A 63 3.11 -6.07 -9.48
C TYR A 63 3.24 -5.37 -10.83
N TYR A 64 4.01 -5.93 -11.76
CA TYR A 64 4.33 -5.29 -13.04
C TYR A 64 4.96 -3.90 -12.84
N ILE A 65 6.06 -3.89 -12.08
CA ILE A 65 6.84 -2.70 -11.69
C ILE A 65 8.25 -2.83 -12.26
N SER A 66 8.85 -1.71 -12.68
CA SER A 66 10.24 -1.69 -13.14
C SER A 66 11.20 -2.19 -12.06
N TYR A 67 12.16 -3.05 -12.44
CA TYR A 67 13.17 -3.55 -11.51
C TYR A 67 13.97 -2.41 -10.84
N THR A 68 14.18 -1.30 -11.57
CA THR A 68 14.83 -0.09 -11.05
C THR A 68 14.01 0.62 -9.96
N SER A 69 12.68 0.52 -9.99
CA SER A 69 11.83 1.06 -8.92
C SER A 69 11.92 0.20 -7.67
N ILE A 70 11.93 -1.13 -7.82
CA ILE A 70 12.13 -2.04 -6.68
C ILE A 70 13.52 -1.90 -6.08
N GLU A 71 14.55 -1.72 -6.90
CA GLU A 71 15.91 -1.38 -6.44
C GLU A 71 15.93 -0.09 -5.61
N ARG A 72 15.28 0.97 -6.09
CA ARG A 72 15.14 2.24 -5.34
C ARG A 72 14.42 2.02 -4.01
N PHE A 73 13.34 1.24 -4.00
CA PHE A 73 12.62 0.91 -2.76
C PHE A 73 13.51 0.15 -1.79
N SER A 74 14.21 -0.88 -2.25
CA SER A 74 15.10 -1.69 -1.42
C SER A 74 16.31 -0.92 -0.88
N THR A 75 16.78 0.11 -1.58
CA THR A 75 17.97 0.89 -1.18
C THR A 75 17.62 2.11 -0.32
N SER A 76 16.44 2.70 -0.53
CA SER A 76 16.02 3.93 0.16
C SER A 76 15.14 3.70 1.39
N LEU A 77 14.41 2.58 1.47
CA LEU A 77 13.61 2.24 2.65
C LEU A 77 14.50 1.76 3.79
N SER A 78 14.21 2.20 5.02
CA SER A 78 14.89 1.77 6.23
C SER A 78 13.94 1.82 7.43
N THR A 79 14.29 1.18 8.55
CA THR A 79 13.51 1.25 9.80
C THR A 79 13.24 2.66 10.32
N LYS A 80 13.99 3.67 9.87
CA LYS A 80 13.83 5.08 10.26
C LYS A 80 12.89 5.85 9.33
N THR A 81 12.51 5.31 8.18
CA THR A 81 11.63 5.97 7.22
C THR A 81 10.29 6.30 7.87
N LYS A 82 9.82 7.53 7.68
CA LYS A 82 8.53 8.06 8.18
C LYS A 82 7.64 8.46 7.00
N MET A 83 6.43 8.93 7.28
CA MET A 83 5.41 9.23 6.25
C MET A 83 5.93 10.11 5.11
N LYS A 84 6.67 11.19 5.43
CA LYS A 84 7.31 12.06 4.43
C LYS A 84 8.27 11.28 3.52
N GLY A 85 9.20 10.52 4.11
CA GLY A 85 10.18 9.74 3.35
C GLY A 85 9.54 8.61 2.55
N LEU A 86 8.51 7.95 3.08
CA LEU A 86 7.76 6.92 2.36
C LEU A 86 7.11 7.51 1.09
N LEU A 87 6.53 8.71 1.21
CA LEU A 87 5.92 9.42 0.08
C LEU A 87 6.95 9.87 -0.96
N GLU A 88 8.10 10.38 -0.51
CA GLU A 88 9.21 10.77 -1.40
C GLU A 88 9.74 9.57 -2.17
N ILE A 89 9.91 8.42 -1.51
CA ILE A 89 10.36 7.18 -2.14
C ILE A 89 9.32 6.69 -3.16
N LEU A 90 8.03 6.70 -2.81
CA LEU A 90 6.95 6.37 -3.73
C LEU A 90 7.00 7.26 -4.99
N ALA A 91 7.11 8.58 -4.81
CA ALA A 91 7.16 9.53 -5.92
C ALA A 91 8.43 9.43 -6.78
N SER A 92 9.51 8.84 -6.24
CA SER A 92 10.76 8.58 -6.96
C SER A 92 10.70 7.35 -7.89
N ALA A 93 9.59 6.62 -7.92
CA ALA A 93 9.41 5.43 -8.75
C ALA A 93 9.59 5.75 -10.24
N SER A 94 10.22 4.84 -10.98
CA SER A 94 10.55 4.98 -12.41
C SER A 94 9.30 5.11 -13.29
N GLU A 95 8.17 4.59 -12.83
CA GLU A 95 6.85 4.71 -13.44
C GLU A 95 6.45 6.19 -13.62
N TYR A 96 6.88 7.06 -12.71
CA TYR A 96 6.58 8.49 -12.78
C TYR A 96 7.56 9.27 -13.66
N ALA A 97 8.67 8.68 -14.11
CA ALA A 97 9.61 9.36 -15.00
C ALA A 97 8.98 9.71 -16.37
N GLN A 98 7.89 9.05 -16.75
CA GLN A 98 7.15 9.29 -17.98
C GLN A 98 6.07 10.38 -17.85
N LEU A 99 5.91 10.99 -16.68
CA LEU A 99 4.94 12.07 -16.51
C LEU A 99 5.31 13.27 -17.40
N PRO A 100 4.37 13.79 -18.20
CA PRO A 100 4.64 14.89 -19.10
C PRO A 100 4.90 16.17 -18.30
N ILE A 101 5.97 16.90 -18.67
CA ILE A 101 6.26 18.24 -18.19
C ILE A 101 5.89 19.20 -19.31
N ARG A 102 4.78 19.94 -19.13
CA ARG A 102 4.28 20.84 -20.18
C ARG A 102 4.71 22.29 -19.88
N PRO A 103 5.11 23.07 -20.89
CA PRO A 103 5.41 24.49 -20.72
C PRO A 103 4.23 25.24 -20.08
N GLY A 104 4.51 26.07 -19.08
CA GLY A 104 3.50 26.86 -18.37
C GLY A 104 2.84 26.16 -17.17
N GLU A 105 3.15 24.88 -16.90
CA GLU A 105 2.67 24.19 -15.68
C GLU A 105 3.51 24.52 -14.44
N GLU A 106 4.72 25.06 -14.61
CA GLU A 106 5.69 25.27 -13.52
C GLU A 106 5.13 26.15 -12.38
N ASP A 107 4.41 27.23 -12.72
CA ASP A 107 3.82 28.11 -11.71
C ASP A 107 2.67 27.43 -10.95
N GLN A 108 1.90 26.57 -11.62
CA GLN A 108 0.84 25.79 -10.98
C GLN A 108 1.43 24.75 -10.04
N ILE A 109 2.47 24.03 -10.47
CA ILE A 109 3.20 23.05 -9.65
C ILE A 109 3.87 23.75 -8.46
N ARG A 110 4.47 24.92 -8.66
CA ARG A 110 5.08 25.72 -7.60
C ARG A 110 4.04 26.14 -6.54
N LYS A 111 2.85 26.58 -6.98
CA LYS A 111 1.73 26.88 -6.06
C LYS A 111 1.32 25.64 -5.28
N LEU A 112 1.20 24.47 -5.94
CA LEU A 112 0.89 23.22 -5.24
C LEU A 112 1.94 22.94 -4.17
N ILE A 113 3.23 23.00 -4.50
CA ILE A 113 4.36 22.76 -3.59
C ILE A 113 4.30 23.63 -2.33
N HIS A 114 3.99 24.92 -2.47
CA HIS A 114 3.96 25.86 -1.34
C HIS A 114 2.83 25.62 -0.34
N HIS A 115 1.74 24.96 -0.76
CA HIS A 115 0.57 24.69 0.08
C HIS A 115 0.50 23.24 0.58
N GLN A 116 1.56 22.45 0.44
CA GLN A 116 1.57 21.06 0.91
C GLN A 116 1.97 20.92 2.37
N ARG A 117 1.55 19.79 2.97
CA ARG A 117 1.91 19.38 4.32
C ARG A 117 3.42 19.12 4.48
N PHE A 118 4.02 18.42 3.54
CA PHE A 118 5.46 18.14 3.56
C PHE A 118 6.18 19.06 2.57
N SER A 119 7.13 19.83 3.10
CA SER A 119 7.98 20.72 2.32
C SER A 119 8.94 19.96 1.43
N PHE A 120 9.26 20.57 0.30
CA PHE A 120 10.18 20.05 -0.70
C PHE A 120 11.57 20.69 -0.51
N GLU A 121 12.61 19.88 -0.60
CA GLU A 121 14.00 20.37 -0.58
C GLU A 121 14.42 20.75 -2.00
N ASN A 122 14.63 22.05 -2.25
CA ASN A 122 15.06 22.60 -3.54
C ASN A 122 14.31 22.02 -4.78
N PRO A 123 12.96 22.10 -4.82
CA PRO A 123 12.17 21.43 -5.84
C PRO A 123 12.43 22.01 -7.24
N LYS A 124 12.74 21.12 -8.19
CA LYS A 124 12.75 21.43 -9.62
C LYS A 124 11.36 21.15 -10.19
N CYS A 125 10.61 22.20 -10.57
CA CYS A 125 9.25 22.04 -11.10
C CYS A 125 9.21 21.36 -12.48
N SER A 126 10.37 21.24 -13.15
CA SER A 126 10.56 20.48 -14.38
C SER A 126 10.90 19.00 -14.14
N ASP A 127 10.98 18.56 -12.89
CA ASP A 127 11.22 17.16 -12.54
C ASP A 127 9.87 16.42 -12.39
N PRO A 128 9.63 15.34 -13.17
CA PRO A 128 8.40 14.57 -13.08
C PRO A 128 8.17 13.92 -11.71
N HIS A 129 9.22 13.59 -10.95
CA HIS A 129 9.08 13.02 -9.61
C HIS A 129 8.62 14.08 -8.59
N VAL A 130 9.10 15.32 -8.72
CA VAL A 130 8.62 16.46 -7.91
C VAL A 130 7.15 16.72 -8.21
N LYS A 131 6.77 16.68 -9.49
CA LYS A 131 5.37 16.79 -9.92
C LYS A 131 4.51 15.67 -9.33
N ALA A 132 4.95 14.40 -9.42
CA ALA A 132 4.22 13.25 -8.84
C ALA A 132 3.96 13.43 -7.34
N ASN A 133 5.00 13.83 -6.58
CA ASN A 133 4.88 14.09 -5.14
C ASN A 133 3.87 15.22 -4.86
N ALA A 134 3.96 16.35 -5.57
CA ALA A 134 3.03 17.46 -5.40
C ALA A 134 1.58 17.05 -5.69
N LEU A 135 1.34 16.22 -6.72
CA LEU A 135 0.02 15.72 -7.07
C LEU A 135 -0.53 14.71 -6.03
N LEU A 136 0.32 13.86 -5.45
CA LEU A 136 -0.06 12.96 -4.35
C LEU A 136 -0.44 13.74 -3.09
N GLN A 137 0.37 14.72 -2.67
CA GLN A 137 0.05 15.52 -1.49
C GLN A 137 -1.21 16.37 -1.69
N ALA A 138 -1.43 16.88 -2.92
CA ALA A 138 -2.64 17.59 -3.27
C ALA A 138 -3.89 16.67 -3.25
N HIS A 139 -3.74 15.39 -3.62
CA HIS A 139 -4.80 14.37 -3.49
C HIS A 139 -5.21 14.18 -2.03
N PHE A 140 -4.23 13.93 -1.14
CA PHE A 140 -4.49 13.76 0.29
C PHE A 140 -5.09 15.03 0.92
N SER A 141 -4.68 16.21 0.45
CA SER A 141 -5.19 17.49 0.95
C SER A 141 -6.54 17.88 0.33
N ARG A 142 -7.05 17.09 -0.64
CA ARG A 142 -8.27 17.37 -1.41
C ARG A 142 -8.24 18.73 -2.11
N HIS A 143 -7.05 19.18 -2.53
CA HIS A 143 -6.92 20.39 -3.33
C HIS A 143 -7.50 20.16 -4.73
N THR A 144 -8.33 21.09 -5.20
CA THR A 144 -8.89 21.02 -6.55
C THR A 144 -7.79 21.19 -7.59
N ILE A 145 -7.60 20.17 -8.41
CA ILE A 145 -6.70 20.21 -9.57
C ILE A 145 -7.54 20.20 -10.83
N VAL A 146 -7.17 21.02 -11.82
CA VAL A 146 -7.93 21.20 -13.07
C VAL A 146 -7.03 21.00 -14.29
N GLY A 147 -7.67 20.79 -15.46
CA GLY A 147 -6.98 20.67 -16.73
C GLY A 147 -6.02 19.48 -16.80
N ASN A 148 -4.85 19.69 -17.40
CA ASN A 148 -3.86 18.64 -17.64
C ASN A 148 -3.32 18.02 -16.35
N LEU A 149 -3.14 18.81 -15.29
CA LEU A 149 -2.65 18.31 -13.99
C LEU A 149 -3.63 17.32 -13.34
N ALA A 150 -4.93 17.44 -13.60
CA ALA A 150 -5.93 16.49 -13.09
C ALA A 150 -5.81 15.12 -13.80
N VAL A 151 -5.51 15.14 -15.09
CA VAL A 151 -5.22 13.92 -15.86
C VAL A 151 -3.93 13.28 -15.35
N ASP A 152 -2.89 14.08 -15.12
CA ASP A 152 -1.62 13.58 -14.61
C ASP A 152 -1.78 13.02 -13.17
N GLN A 153 -2.59 13.66 -12.32
CA GLN A 153 -2.89 13.15 -10.97
C GLN A 153 -3.59 11.80 -11.05
N ARG A 154 -4.54 11.63 -11.97
CA ARG A 154 -5.21 10.35 -12.22
C ARG A 154 -4.21 9.26 -12.59
N GLU A 155 -3.28 9.53 -13.52
CA GLU A 155 -2.24 8.57 -13.90
C GLU A 155 -1.33 8.21 -12.71
N VAL A 156 -0.96 9.22 -11.91
CA VAL A 156 -0.17 9.01 -10.68
C VAL A 156 -0.88 8.03 -9.74
N LEU A 157 -2.16 8.30 -9.43
CA LEU A 157 -2.96 7.48 -8.52
C LEU A 157 -3.19 6.05 -9.03
N LEU A 158 -3.33 5.86 -10.35
CA LEU A 158 -3.52 4.53 -10.95
C LEU A 158 -2.34 3.58 -10.71
N SER A 159 -1.10 4.10 -10.74
CA SER A 159 0.10 3.32 -10.42
C SER A 159 0.45 3.30 -8.93
N ALA A 160 0.04 4.31 -8.17
CA ALA A 160 0.49 4.45 -6.78
C ALA A 160 0.10 3.26 -5.89
N HIS A 161 -1.10 2.71 -6.07
CA HIS A 161 -1.57 1.58 -5.27
C HIS A 161 -0.69 0.32 -5.45
N ARG A 162 -0.35 -0.06 -6.69
CA ARG A 162 0.53 -1.23 -6.93
C ARG A 162 1.95 -0.97 -6.43
N LEU A 163 2.45 0.27 -6.55
CA LEU A 163 3.77 0.65 -6.05
C LEU A 163 3.84 0.53 -4.53
N LEU A 164 2.82 1.02 -3.81
CA LEU A 164 2.74 0.87 -2.36
C LEU A 164 2.61 -0.59 -1.93
N GLN A 165 1.80 -1.39 -2.62
CA GLN A 165 1.71 -2.82 -2.35
C GLN A 165 3.07 -3.52 -2.52
N ALA A 166 3.87 -3.13 -3.52
CA ALA A 166 5.23 -3.63 -3.66
C ALA A 166 6.16 -3.13 -2.57
N MET A 167 6.02 -1.87 -2.13
CA MET A 167 6.77 -1.34 -0.99
C MET A 167 6.46 -2.13 0.29
N VAL A 168 5.19 -2.44 0.58
CA VAL A 168 4.79 -3.29 1.71
C VAL A 168 5.50 -4.65 1.66
N ASP A 169 5.56 -5.29 0.48
CA ASP A 169 6.22 -6.59 0.32
C ASP A 169 7.75 -6.48 0.48
N VAL A 170 8.38 -5.41 -0.02
CA VAL A 170 9.82 -5.13 0.21
C VAL A 170 10.11 -4.91 1.70
N ILE A 171 9.28 -4.10 2.37
CA ILE A 171 9.43 -3.76 3.79
C ILE A 171 9.25 -5.01 4.66
N SER A 172 8.21 -5.80 4.42
CA SER A 172 7.90 -7.01 5.18
C SER A 172 8.95 -8.10 4.99
N SER A 173 9.56 -8.19 3.81
CA SER A 173 10.69 -9.10 3.56
C SER A 173 11.95 -8.75 4.37
N ASN A 174 12.07 -7.51 4.84
CA ASN A 174 13.11 -7.07 5.77
C ASN A 174 12.68 -7.13 7.24
N GLY A 175 11.43 -7.55 7.53
CA GLY A 175 10.93 -7.70 8.89
C GLY A 175 10.63 -6.38 9.61
N TRP A 176 10.41 -5.26 8.92
CA TRP A 176 10.21 -3.95 9.56
C TRP A 176 8.72 -3.66 9.82
N LEU A 177 8.25 -3.89 11.05
CA LEU A 177 6.83 -3.83 11.40
C LEU A 177 6.21 -2.43 11.23
N SER A 178 6.69 -1.42 11.96
CA SER A 178 6.08 -0.08 11.94
C SER A 178 6.09 0.55 10.55
N LEU A 179 7.11 0.28 9.74
CA LEU A 179 7.16 0.80 8.37
C LEU A 179 6.18 0.07 7.45
N ALA A 180 5.95 -1.23 7.66
CA ALA A 180 4.96 -1.99 6.89
C ALA A 180 3.56 -1.46 7.17
N LEU A 181 3.20 -1.27 8.44
CA LEU A 181 1.92 -0.70 8.86
C LEU A 181 1.72 0.71 8.27
N LEU A 182 2.76 1.56 8.34
CA LEU A 182 2.73 2.90 7.74
C LEU A 182 2.48 2.89 6.22
N ALA A 183 3.02 1.89 5.51
CA ALA A 183 2.79 1.73 4.07
C ALA A 183 1.37 1.20 3.76
N MET A 184 0.79 0.40 4.65
CA MET A 184 -0.62 -0.03 4.56
C MET A 184 -1.56 1.16 4.79
N GLU A 185 -1.31 1.99 5.81
CA GLU A 185 -2.05 3.24 6.04
C GLU A 185 -1.98 4.18 4.81
N MET A 186 -0.81 4.31 4.16
CA MET A 186 -0.71 5.10 2.94
C MET A 186 -1.56 4.52 1.79
N CYS A 187 -1.79 3.20 1.74
CA CYS A 187 -2.73 2.62 0.77
C CYS A 187 -4.16 3.12 1.01
N GLN A 188 -4.58 3.19 2.27
CA GLN A 188 -5.89 3.75 2.67
C GLN A 188 -5.98 5.24 2.31
N MET A 189 -4.93 6.02 2.61
CA MET A 189 -4.84 7.44 2.26
C MET A 189 -5.00 7.69 0.75
N ILE A 190 -4.35 6.87 -0.09
CA ILE A 190 -4.47 6.95 -1.54
C ILE A 190 -5.88 6.59 -2.01
N THR A 191 -6.48 5.56 -1.43
CA THR A 191 -7.82 5.11 -1.81
C THR A 191 -8.88 6.16 -1.44
N GLN A 192 -8.83 6.70 -0.22
CA GLN A 192 -9.84 7.64 0.28
C GLN A 192 -9.54 9.12 -0.02
N GLY A 193 -8.32 9.44 -0.47
CA GLY A 193 -7.89 10.80 -0.77
C GLY A 193 -7.93 11.70 0.45
N MET A 194 -7.21 11.30 1.50
CA MET A 194 -7.09 12.03 2.76
C MET A 194 -5.79 11.71 3.49
N TRP A 195 -5.41 12.53 4.47
CA TRP A 195 -4.28 12.24 5.34
C TRP A 195 -4.65 11.28 6.47
N GLU A 196 -3.66 10.61 7.05
CA GLU A 196 -3.82 9.68 8.17
C GLU A 196 -4.32 10.34 9.47
N ARG A 197 -4.09 11.65 9.61
CA ARG A 197 -4.53 12.45 10.77
C ARG A 197 -5.83 13.19 10.56
N ASP A 198 -6.38 13.11 9.35
CA ASP A 198 -7.69 13.69 9.08
C ASP A 198 -8.77 12.85 9.78
N SER A 199 -9.91 13.47 10.13
CA SER A 199 -11.06 12.72 10.68
C SER A 199 -11.48 11.64 9.69
N MET A 200 -11.60 10.39 10.15
CA MET A 200 -12.03 9.26 9.33
C MET A 200 -13.44 9.43 8.75
N LEU A 201 -14.25 10.31 9.34
CA LEU A 201 -15.56 10.69 8.80
C LEU A 201 -15.47 11.40 7.44
N LEU A 202 -14.31 11.95 7.07
CA LEU A 202 -14.12 12.56 5.76
C LEU A 202 -14.19 11.56 4.60
N GLN A 203 -14.14 10.26 4.87
CA GLN A 203 -14.39 9.19 3.88
C GLN A 203 -15.85 9.17 3.42
N LEU A 204 -16.78 9.58 4.31
CA LEU A 204 -18.21 9.58 4.02
C LEU A 204 -18.56 10.58 2.92
N PRO A 205 -19.53 10.26 2.04
CA PRO A 205 -20.07 11.21 1.08
C PRO A 205 -20.51 12.52 1.74
N HIS A 206 -20.35 13.65 1.05
CA HIS A 206 -20.81 14.97 1.52
C HIS A 206 -20.14 15.53 2.78
N PHE A 207 -19.21 14.80 3.43
CA PHE A 207 -18.50 15.29 4.61
C PHE A 207 -17.45 16.36 4.28
N THR A 208 -17.58 17.51 4.95
CA THR A 208 -16.59 18.59 4.96
C THR A 208 -15.77 18.55 6.26
N LYS A 209 -14.66 19.28 6.30
CA LYS A 209 -13.85 19.41 7.53
C LYS A 209 -14.66 20.03 8.68
N ASP A 210 -15.51 21.01 8.38
CA ASP A 210 -16.38 21.65 9.37
C ASP A 210 -17.44 20.70 9.91
N LEU A 211 -18.03 19.87 9.04
CA LEU A 211 -18.99 18.86 9.48
C LEU A 211 -18.32 17.78 10.34
N ALA A 212 -17.16 17.28 9.92
CA ALA A 212 -16.41 16.31 10.70
C ALA A 212 -16.04 16.85 12.08
N LYS A 213 -15.63 18.13 12.16
CA LYS A 213 -15.38 18.81 13.43
C LYS A 213 -16.64 18.93 14.30
N ARG A 214 -17.78 19.30 13.69
CA ARG A 214 -19.08 19.34 14.39
C ARG A 214 -19.47 17.99 14.97
N CYS A 215 -19.21 16.89 14.25
CA CYS A 215 -19.42 15.53 14.73
C CYS A 215 -18.52 15.19 15.93
N GLN A 216 -17.24 15.58 15.88
CA GLN A 216 -16.30 15.37 16.99
C GLN A 216 -16.67 16.19 18.24
N GLU A 217 -17.20 17.40 18.05
CA GLU A 217 -17.64 18.30 19.12
C GLU A 217 -19.10 18.05 19.55
N ASN A 218 -19.72 16.96 19.10
CA ASN A 218 -21.11 16.65 19.39
C ASN A 218 -21.37 16.53 20.91
N PRO A 219 -22.37 17.24 21.48
CA PRO A 219 -22.67 17.17 22.90
C PRO A 219 -23.03 15.75 23.36
N GLY A 220 -22.54 15.36 24.53
CA GLY A 220 -22.85 14.07 25.17
C GLY A 220 -21.99 12.90 24.67
N ARG A 221 -21.79 12.77 23.35
CA ARG A 221 -20.93 11.75 22.74
C ARG A 221 -20.25 12.30 21.49
N ALA A 222 -18.91 12.35 21.51
CA ALA A 222 -18.12 12.65 20.32
C ALA A 222 -18.31 11.56 19.26
N ILE A 223 -18.54 11.96 18.02
CA ILE A 223 -18.67 11.04 16.89
C ILE A 223 -17.35 11.08 16.12
N GLU A 224 -16.54 10.04 16.28
CA GLU A 224 -15.20 9.98 15.71
C GLU A 224 -15.10 8.93 14.60
N THR A 225 -15.89 7.86 14.70
CA THR A 225 -15.86 6.71 13.79
C THR A 225 -17.14 6.55 12.97
N VAL A 226 -17.06 5.75 11.89
CA VAL A 226 -18.26 5.37 11.12
C VAL A 226 -19.24 4.59 12.00
N PHE A 227 -18.75 3.75 12.90
CA PHE A 227 -19.59 3.00 13.84
C PHE A 227 -20.33 3.92 14.80
N ASP A 228 -19.67 4.96 15.34
CA ASP A 228 -20.33 5.95 16.20
C ASP A 228 -21.52 6.59 15.48
N LEU A 229 -21.36 6.95 14.20
CA LEU A 229 -22.41 7.55 13.38
C LEU A 229 -23.56 6.57 13.07
N VAL A 230 -23.26 5.29 12.92
CA VAL A 230 -24.27 4.24 12.67
C VAL A 230 -25.09 3.95 13.92
N GLU A 231 -24.45 3.99 15.10
CA GLU A 231 -25.11 3.75 16.40
C GLU A 231 -25.96 4.92 16.90
N MET A 232 -25.85 6.11 16.28
CA MET A 232 -26.69 7.26 16.64
C MET A 232 -28.16 7.00 16.37
N ASP A 233 -29.02 7.61 17.19
CA ASP A 233 -30.45 7.69 16.89
C ASP A 233 -30.70 8.45 15.58
N ASP A 234 -31.75 8.06 14.86
CA ASP A 234 -32.07 8.63 13.55
C ASP A 234 -32.41 10.12 13.60
N GLU A 235 -33.09 10.58 14.65
CA GLU A 235 -33.45 12.00 14.81
C GLU A 235 -32.20 12.82 15.16
N GLU A 236 -31.41 12.37 16.13
CA GLU A 236 -30.15 13.01 16.53
C GLU A 236 -29.17 13.11 15.36
N ARG A 237 -29.04 12.03 14.58
CA ARG A 237 -28.17 11.99 13.40
C ARG A 237 -28.63 12.97 12.33
N ARG A 238 -29.93 13.08 12.08
CA ARG A 238 -30.47 14.05 11.10
C ARG A 238 -30.23 15.50 11.55
N GLU A 239 -30.44 15.78 12.83
CA GLU A 239 -30.18 17.10 13.40
C GLU A 239 -28.68 17.46 13.33
N LEU A 240 -27.80 16.50 13.64
CA LEU A 240 -26.35 16.68 13.60
C LEU A 240 -25.81 16.85 12.17
N LEU A 241 -26.33 16.09 11.20
CA LEU A 241 -25.80 16.13 9.82
C LEU A 241 -26.41 17.27 9.00
N GLN A 242 -27.68 17.65 9.24
CA GLN A 242 -28.39 18.69 8.49
C GLN A 242 -28.35 18.47 6.97
N MET A 243 -28.46 17.21 6.56
CA MET A 243 -28.40 16.78 5.16
C MET A 243 -29.79 16.49 4.59
N THR A 244 -29.89 16.54 3.26
CA THR A 244 -31.10 16.11 2.53
C THR A 244 -31.27 14.58 2.59
N ASP A 245 -32.48 14.07 2.37
CA ASP A 245 -32.74 12.62 2.35
C ASP A 245 -31.89 11.88 1.32
N SER A 246 -31.61 12.49 0.17
CA SER A 246 -30.72 11.90 -0.85
C SER A 246 -29.29 11.76 -0.34
N GLN A 247 -28.78 12.76 0.38
CA GLN A 247 -27.43 12.72 0.96
C GLN A 247 -27.37 11.70 2.11
N MET A 248 -28.41 11.64 2.95
CA MET A 248 -28.54 10.63 4.00
C MET A 248 -28.55 9.21 3.43
N LEU A 249 -29.19 9.01 2.27
CA LEU A 249 -29.16 7.72 1.57
C LEU A 249 -27.75 7.37 1.06
N ASP A 250 -26.98 8.34 0.56
CA ASP A 250 -25.59 8.11 0.17
C ASP A 250 -24.71 7.74 1.38
N ILE A 251 -24.91 8.42 2.52
CA ILE A 251 -24.26 8.06 3.80
C ILE A 251 -24.60 6.62 4.19
N ALA A 252 -25.89 6.26 4.20
CA ALA A 252 -26.33 4.91 4.55
C ALA A 252 -25.71 3.85 3.63
N ARG A 253 -25.62 4.12 2.31
CA ARG A 253 -24.94 3.21 1.37
C ARG A 253 -23.46 3.02 1.71
N PHE A 254 -22.76 4.09 2.07
CA PHE A 254 -21.36 4.01 2.49
C PHE A 254 -21.24 3.21 3.79
N CYS A 255 -22.01 3.56 4.84
CA CYS A 255 -21.96 2.89 6.13
C CYS A 255 -22.23 1.40 6.01
N ASN A 256 -23.23 1.01 5.21
CA ASN A 256 -23.49 -0.40 4.95
C ASN A 256 -22.27 -1.05 4.28
N ARG A 257 -21.60 -0.41 3.30
CA ARG A 257 -20.38 -0.97 2.67
C ARG A 257 -19.15 -0.96 3.55
N PHE A 258 -19.11 -0.14 4.59
CA PHE A 258 -17.97 -0.04 5.47
C PHE A 258 -17.69 -1.39 6.16
N PRO A 259 -16.43 -1.83 6.27
CA PRO A 259 -16.15 -3.18 6.76
C PRO A 259 -16.52 -3.37 8.23
N ASN A 260 -17.39 -4.34 8.51
CA ASN A 260 -17.65 -4.87 9.84
C ASN A 260 -17.27 -6.37 9.85
N ILE A 261 -16.13 -6.69 10.46
CA ILE A 261 -15.51 -8.01 10.39
C ILE A 261 -15.10 -8.44 11.79
N ASP A 262 -15.61 -9.59 12.23
CA ASP A 262 -15.16 -10.24 13.45
C ASP A 262 -13.91 -11.07 13.17
N MET A 263 -12.90 -10.89 14.01
CA MET A 263 -11.69 -11.72 14.01
C MET A 263 -11.61 -12.58 15.26
N THR A 264 -11.40 -13.88 15.05
CA THR A 264 -11.04 -14.85 16.09
C THR A 264 -9.74 -15.55 15.71
N TYR A 265 -8.98 -16.00 16.69
CA TYR A 265 -7.70 -16.64 16.44
C TYR A 265 -7.38 -17.75 17.45
N GLU A 266 -6.51 -18.66 17.02
CA GLU A 266 -6.02 -19.79 17.82
C GLU A 266 -4.55 -20.06 17.45
N VAL A 267 -3.69 -20.20 18.46
CA VAL A 267 -2.31 -20.69 18.26
C VAL A 267 -2.37 -22.21 18.31
N LEU A 268 -2.06 -22.86 17.19
CA LEU A 268 -2.06 -24.32 17.11
C LEU A 268 -0.88 -24.89 17.88
N ASP A 269 -1.12 -26.01 18.56
CA ASP A 269 -0.10 -26.73 19.35
C ASP A 269 0.63 -25.83 20.35
N ALA A 270 -0.08 -24.83 20.92
CA ALA A 270 0.49 -23.80 21.79
C ALA A 270 1.28 -24.34 23.01
N ASP A 271 1.02 -25.58 23.41
CA ASP A 271 1.69 -26.23 24.52
C ASP A 271 3.03 -26.91 24.17
N ASP A 272 3.36 -27.07 22.89
CA ASP A 272 4.52 -27.82 22.39
C ASP A 272 5.42 -26.97 21.48
N ILE A 273 5.45 -25.64 21.70
CA ILE A 273 6.29 -24.72 20.91
C ILE A 273 7.69 -24.66 21.52
N GLN A 274 8.68 -25.15 20.77
CA GLN A 274 10.08 -25.13 21.17
C GLN A 274 10.82 -23.90 20.62
N PRO A 275 11.97 -23.53 21.20
CA PRO A 275 12.67 -22.31 20.81
C PRO A 275 13.28 -22.47 19.41
N GLY A 276 12.97 -21.53 18.52
CA GLY A 276 13.44 -21.55 17.13
C GLY A 276 12.62 -22.43 16.19
N GLU A 277 11.52 -23.03 16.64
CA GLU A 277 10.53 -23.67 15.78
C GLU A 277 9.52 -22.65 15.23
N ASP A 278 8.76 -23.08 14.22
CA ASP A 278 7.68 -22.32 13.63
C ASP A 278 6.37 -22.54 14.40
N ALA A 279 5.76 -21.46 14.88
CA ALA A 279 4.40 -21.49 15.41
C ALA A 279 3.38 -21.23 14.29
N THR A 280 2.22 -21.87 14.40
CA THR A 280 1.10 -21.65 13.47
C THR A 280 -0.06 -20.94 14.16
N LEU A 281 -0.41 -19.76 13.66
CA LEU A 281 -1.61 -19.01 14.05
C LEU A 281 -2.72 -19.25 13.03
N LEU A 282 -3.85 -19.76 13.48
CA LEU A 282 -5.07 -19.88 12.69
C LEU A 282 -6.00 -18.71 13.00
N VAL A 283 -6.23 -17.86 12.01
CA VAL A 283 -7.16 -16.72 12.10
C VAL A 283 -8.45 -17.07 11.35
N THR A 284 -9.61 -16.84 11.97
CA THR A 284 -10.93 -16.92 11.33
C THR A 284 -11.53 -15.52 11.27
N LEU A 285 -11.87 -15.08 10.06
CA LEU A 285 -12.51 -13.80 9.77
C LEU A 285 -13.94 -14.05 9.32
N GLU A 286 -14.90 -13.31 9.87
CA GLU A 286 -16.31 -13.38 9.51
C GLU A 286 -16.88 -11.97 9.33
N ARG A 287 -17.40 -11.68 8.14
CA ARG A 287 -17.97 -10.38 7.80
C ARG A 287 -19.47 -10.39 8.06
N ASP A 288 -19.97 -9.35 8.72
CA ASP A 288 -21.40 -9.06 8.73
C ASP A 288 -21.80 -8.34 7.43
N LEU A 289 -22.73 -8.95 6.69
CA LEU A 289 -23.21 -8.43 5.41
C LEU A 289 -24.54 -7.67 5.54
N GLU A 290 -25.16 -7.67 6.73
CA GLU A 290 -26.45 -7.01 7.00
C GLU A 290 -27.53 -7.32 5.94
N GLY A 291 -27.63 -8.59 5.55
CA GLY A 291 -28.62 -9.06 4.57
C GLY A 291 -28.23 -8.94 3.09
N ARG A 292 -27.01 -8.46 2.76
CA ARG A 292 -26.49 -8.48 1.39
C ARG A 292 -25.89 -9.83 1.00
N SER A 293 -25.86 -10.11 -0.31
CA SER A 293 -25.23 -11.31 -0.88
C SER A 293 -23.74 -11.13 -1.18
N GLU A 294 -23.30 -9.90 -1.45
CA GLU A 294 -21.94 -9.57 -1.90
C GLU A 294 -21.47 -8.23 -1.30
N VAL A 295 -20.14 -8.08 -1.17
CA VAL A 295 -19.50 -6.85 -0.64
C VAL A 295 -19.56 -5.71 -1.66
N GLY A 296 -19.28 -6.02 -2.93
CA GLY A 296 -19.11 -5.03 -3.99
C GLY A 296 -17.78 -4.26 -3.89
N PRO A 297 -17.53 -3.33 -4.83
CA PRO A 297 -16.31 -2.54 -4.84
C PRO A 297 -16.30 -1.51 -3.69
N VAL A 298 -15.09 -1.08 -3.34
CA VAL A 298 -14.82 -0.04 -2.34
C VAL A 298 -15.50 1.27 -2.75
N ASP A 299 -16.16 1.91 -1.80
CA ASP A 299 -16.68 3.27 -1.95
C ASP A 299 -15.53 4.28 -1.81
N ALA A 300 -14.92 4.62 -2.94
CA ALA A 300 -13.74 5.48 -3.04
C ALA A 300 -13.90 6.47 -4.21
N PRO A 301 -14.77 7.49 -4.11
CA PRO A 301 -15.08 8.40 -5.21
C PRO A 301 -13.89 9.24 -5.67
N ARG A 302 -12.83 9.35 -4.86
CA ARG A 302 -11.60 10.08 -5.18
C ARG A 302 -10.54 9.19 -5.83
N PHE A 303 -10.72 7.88 -5.86
CA PHE A 303 -9.82 6.97 -6.53
C PHE A 303 -10.27 6.76 -8.00
N PRO A 304 -9.36 6.82 -8.99
CA PRO A 304 -9.75 6.95 -10.40
C PRO A 304 -10.30 5.68 -11.07
N LYS A 305 -10.34 4.55 -10.37
CA LYS A 305 -10.88 3.28 -10.87
C LYS A 305 -11.63 2.52 -9.76
N PRO A 306 -12.60 1.67 -10.09
CA PRO A 306 -13.14 0.71 -9.14
C PRO A 306 -12.01 -0.13 -8.54
N LYS A 307 -12.13 -0.40 -7.24
CA LYS A 307 -11.16 -1.16 -6.47
C LYS A 307 -11.89 -2.15 -5.59
N GLU A 308 -11.34 -3.36 -5.53
CA GLU A 308 -11.74 -4.37 -4.56
C GLU A 308 -10.99 -4.16 -3.25
N GLU A 309 -11.67 -4.48 -2.16
CA GLU A 309 -11.14 -4.41 -0.81
C GLU A 309 -10.09 -5.51 -0.60
N GLY A 310 -8.91 -5.12 -0.13
CA GLY A 310 -7.82 -6.03 0.23
C GLY A 310 -7.43 -5.86 1.70
N TRP A 311 -6.93 -6.94 2.29
CA TRP A 311 -6.49 -6.97 3.67
C TRP A 311 -5.10 -7.56 3.83
N TRP A 312 -4.41 -7.13 4.87
CA TRP A 312 -3.24 -7.82 5.40
C TRP A 312 -3.54 -8.35 6.81
N LEU A 313 -3.21 -9.61 7.04
CA LEU A 313 -2.97 -10.14 8.37
C LEU A 313 -1.48 -10.12 8.63
N VAL A 314 -1.06 -9.47 9.71
CA VAL A 314 0.33 -9.33 10.12
C VAL A 314 0.48 -9.86 11.53
N VAL A 315 1.50 -10.68 11.77
CA VAL A 315 1.96 -11.02 13.12
C VAL A 315 3.23 -10.21 13.37
N GLY A 316 3.24 -9.43 14.44
CA GLY A 316 4.36 -8.58 14.80
C GLY A 316 4.74 -8.69 16.27
N ASP A 317 6.02 -8.48 16.55
CA ASP A 317 6.54 -8.15 17.87
C ASP A 317 6.71 -6.63 17.94
N SER A 318 5.75 -5.96 18.58
CA SER A 318 5.73 -4.50 18.71
C SER A 318 6.88 -3.97 19.56
N SER A 319 7.41 -4.77 20.50
CA SER A 319 8.50 -4.37 21.38
C SER A 319 9.84 -4.26 20.64
N ASN A 320 10.07 -5.17 19.70
CA ASN A 320 11.28 -5.22 18.89
C ASN A 320 11.10 -4.58 17.49
N ASN A 321 9.91 -4.06 17.20
CA ASN A 321 9.55 -3.53 15.89
C ASN A 321 9.81 -4.54 14.75
N GLN A 322 9.47 -5.81 15.00
CA GLN A 322 9.75 -6.91 14.10
C GLN A 322 8.46 -7.48 13.51
N LEU A 323 8.39 -7.57 12.18
CA LEU A 323 7.34 -8.27 11.47
C LEU A 323 7.74 -9.74 11.37
N LEU A 324 6.89 -10.63 11.89
CA LEU A 324 7.16 -12.07 11.98
C LEU A 324 6.47 -12.86 10.86
N ALA A 325 5.24 -12.48 10.50
CA ALA A 325 4.53 -13.03 9.35
C ALA A 325 3.56 -12.01 8.76
N ILE A 326 3.29 -12.15 7.47
CA ILE A 326 2.32 -11.34 6.74
C ILE A 326 1.58 -12.21 5.72
N LYS A 327 0.28 -11.97 5.55
CA LYS A 327 -0.52 -12.62 4.52
C LYS A 327 -1.58 -11.69 3.97
N ARG A 328 -1.70 -11.64 2.65
CA ARG A 328 -2.80 -10.94 1.96
C ARG A 328 -4.06 -11.78 2.01
N VAL A 329 -5.20 -11.14 2.26
CA VAL A 329 -6.51 -11.77 2.34
C VAL A 329 -7.50 -10.98 1.50
N SER A 330 -8.26 -11.68 0.66
CA SER A 330 -9.49 -11.16 0.07
C SER A 330 -10.66 -11.78 0.82
N LEU A 331 -11.49 -10.95 1.45
CA LEU A 331 -12.57 -11.41 2.31
C LEU A 331 -13.92 -11.00 1.73
N GLN A 332 -14.68 -11.99 1.27
CA GLN A 332 -16.08 -11.79 0.87
C GLN A 332 -17.01 -11.94 2.08
N ARG A 333 -17.14 -13.17 2.62
CA ARG A 333 -17.98 -13.46 3.79
C ARG A 333 -17.22 -14.07 4.95
N ARG A 334 -16.46 -15.14 4.71
CA ARG A 334 -15.70 -15.83 5.75
C ARG A 334 -14.38 -16.31 5.19
N ALA A 335 -13.31 -16.22 5.97
CA ALA A 335 -12.00 -16.77 5.61
C ALA A 335 -11.37 -17.45 6.83
N LYS A 336 -10.65 -18.55 6.59
CA LYS A 336 -9.74 -19.16 7.56
C LYS A 336 -8.32 -19.08 7.01
N VAL A 337 -7.45 -18.40 7.72
CA VAL A 337 -6.11 -18.06 7.26
C VAL A 337 -5.09 -18.57 8.27
N LYS A 338 -4.19 -19.44 7.80
CA LYS A 338 -3.01 -19.85 8.56
C LYS A 338 -1.86 -18.89 8.29
N LEU A 339 -1.24 -18.39 9.36
CA LEU A 339 0.04 -17.69 9.37
C LEU A 339 1.05 -18.55 10.11
N VAL A 340 2.23 -18.71 9.54
CA VAL A 340 3.36 -19.44 10.14
C VAL A 340 4.46 -18.44 10.40
N PHE A 341 5.02 -18.45 11.60
CA PHE A 341 6.10 -17.54 11.98
C PHE A 341 7.11 -18.22 12.90
N ALA A 342 8.38 -17.86 12.72
CA ALA A 342 9.46 -18.34 13.58
C ALA A 342 9.37 -17.70 14.97
N VAL A 343 9.43 -18.53 15.99
CA VAL A 343 9.39 -18.10 17.39
C VAL A 343 10.81 -17.77 17.86
N PRO A 344 11.01 -16.75 18.73
CA PRO A 344 12.32 -16.44 19.27
C PRO A 344 12.98 -17.65 19.95
N LYS A 345 14.32 -17.68 19.94
CA LYS A 345 15.11 -18.78 20.54
C LYS A 345 15.15 -18.75 22.07
N ASP A 346 14.71 -17.66 22.68
CA ASP A 346 14.69 -17.55 24.14
C ASP A 346 13.37 -18.09 24.69
N VAL A 347 13.50 -18.95 25.70
CA VAL A 347 12.39 -19.58 26.42
C VAL A 347 11.54 -18.53 27.16
N GLY A 348 10.26 -18.82 27.31
CA GLY A 348 9.29 -18.07 28.10
C GLY A 348 8.18 -17.45 27.26
N LYS A 349 7.30 -16.72 27.95
CA LYS A 349 6.14 -16.07 27.35
C LYS A 349 6.54 -14.88 26.49
N LYS A 350 6.17 -14.91 25.21
CA LYS A 350 6.38 -13.84 24.23
C LYS A 350 5.04 -13.20 23.90
N SER A 351 4.92 -11.90 24.14
CA SER A 351 3.73 -11.12 23.77
C SER A 351 3.85 -10.64 22.33
N LEU A 352 2.87 -11.00 21.50
CA LEU A 352 2.82 -10.68 20.08
C LEU A 352 1.49 -10.02 19.74
N VAL A 353 1.41 -9.40 18.57
CA VAL A 353 0.21 -8.69 18.11
C VAL A 353 -0.17 -9.16 16.71
N ILE A 354 -1.46 -9.41 16.53
CA ILE A 354 -2.09 -9.59 15.21
C ILE A 354 -2.60 -8.24 14.76
N TYR A 355 -2.14 -7.75 13.61
CA TYR A 355 -2.69 -6.58 12.94
C TYR A 355 -3.53 -7.05 11.75
N PHE A 356 -4.78 -6.65 11.70
CA PHE A 356 -5.66 -6.84 10.55
C PHE A 356 -5.90 -5.49 9.90
N MET A 357 -5.20 -5.25 8.78
CA MET A 357 -5.10 -3.94 8.15
C MET A 357 -5.84 -3.91 6.82
N CYS A 358 -6.72 -2.94 6.61
CA CYS A 358 -7.39 -2.69 5.34
C CYS A 358 -6.46 -1.93 4.39
N ASP A 359 -6.58 -2.16 3.08
CA ASP A 359 -5.84 -1.39 2.07
C ASP A 359 -6.64 -0.21 1.49
N SER A 360 -7.88 -0.04 1.94
CA SER A 360 -8.90 0.76 1.27
C SER A 360 -9.63 1.77 2.17
N TYR A 361 -9.94 1.41 3.41
CA TYR A 361 -10.69 2.24 4.36
C TYR A 361 -9.85 2.52 5.59
N LEU A 362 -10.01 3.70 6.18
CA LEU A 362 -9.44 4.08 7.46
C LEU A 362 -10.45 3.78 8.58
N GLY A 363 -9.97 3.34 9.74
CA GLY A 363 -10.79 3.14 10.93
C GLY A 363 -11.47 1.78 11.05
N CYS A 364 -11.07 0.81 10.23
CA CYS A 364 -11.50 -0.59 10.32
C CYS A 364 -10.34 -1.56 10.59
N ASP A 365 -9.15 -1.02 10.86
CA ASP A 365 -7.99 -1.80 11.25
C ASP A 365 -8.16 -2.33 12.68
N GLN A 366 -7.70 -3.54 12.94
CA GLN A 366 -7.85 -4.19 14.25
C GLN A 366 -6.53 -4.73 14.77
N GLU A 367 -6.34 -4.67 16.09
CA GLU A 367 -5.15 -5.16 16.77
C GLU A 367 -5.53 -6.10 17.91
N TYR A 368 -4.93 -7.30 17.95
CA TYR A 368 -5.17 -8.29 19.01
C TYR A 368 -3.86 -8.77 19.61
N ASN A 369 -3.70 -8.52 20.91
CA ASN A 369 -2.57 -9.03 21.67
C ASN A 369 -2.78 -10.51 21.98
N PHE A 370 -1.74 -11.31 21.77
CA PHE A 370 -1.71 -12.72 22.16
C PHE A 370 -0.35 -13.09 22.73
N THR A 371 -0.26 -14.26 23.33
CA THR A 371 0.98 -14.75 23.94
C THR A 371 1.30 -16.13 23.42
N VAL A 372 2.58 -16.37 23.15
CA VAL A 372 3.13 -17.68 22.84
C VAL A 372 4.07 -18.07 23.97
N ASP A 373 3.89 -19.25 24.56
CA ASP A 373 4.77 -19.74 25.63
C ASP A 373 5.80 -20.71 25.05
N VAL A 374 7.04 -20.23 24.93
CA VAL A 374 8.15 -21.02 24.36
C VAL A 374 8.73 -21.88 25.47
N LYS A 375 8.66 -23.20 25.35
CA LYS A 375 9.07 -24.15 26.40
C LYS A 375 10.41 -24.79 26.04
N GLU A 376 11.18 -25.22 27.05
CA GLU A 376 12.39 -26.00 26.80
C GLU A 376 12.05 -27.34 26.13
N PRO A 377 12.91 -27.84 25.22
CA PRO A 377 12.77 -29.18 24.67
C PRO A 377 12.78 -30.20 25.81
N LYS A 378 11.82 -31.12 25.82
CA LYS A 378 11.72 -32.19 26.83
C LYS A 378 12.83 -33.22 26.72
#